data_AF-A0A8J3ILV8-F1
#
_entry.id   AF-A0A8J3ILV8-F1
#
_cell.length_a   1.000
_cell.length_b   1.000
_cell.length_c   1.000
_cell.angle_alpha   90.00
_cell.angle_beta   90.00
_cell.angle_gamma   90.00
#
_symmetry.space_group_name_H-M   'P 1'
#
loop_
_entity.id
_entity.type
_entity.pdbx_description
1 polymer ?
#
loop_
_entity_poly.entity_id
_entity_poly.type
_entity_poly.pdbx_seq_one_letter_code
_entity_poly.pdbx_strand_id
1 'polypeptide(L)'
;MAVPISQNDVLALRAILQFYGAYLMQNKMPSAKRSADMLMLQVLLFKLSYASSADLLVEELELMKAALSVFISEVGRRIPGSKGRDGVLESSEQLLSYINESFTV
;
A
#
# COMPACT_ATOMS: atom_id res chain seq x y z
N MET A 1 20.44 3.82 -7.25
CA MET A 1 20.70 2.65 -6.38
C MET A 1 19.35 2.14 -5.92
N ALA A 2 19.00 0.89 -6.24
CA ALA A 2 17.77 0.29 -5.73
C ALA A 2 17.94 -0.02 -4.24
N VAL A 3 17.06 0.53 -3.39
CA VAL A 3 17.07 0.21 -1.96
C VAL A 3 16.46 -1.19 -1.81
N PRO A 4 17.19 -2.18 -1.25
CA PRO A 4 16.63 -3.50 -1.04
C PRO A 4 15.51 -3.41 0.01
N ILE A 5 14.29 -3.74 -0.41
CA ILE A 5 13.13 -3.83 0.48
C ILE A 5 13.25 -5.15 1.26
N SER A 6 13.14 -5.13 2.59
CA SER A 6 13.24 -6.37 3.38
C SER A 6 12.06 -7.30 3.08
N GLN A 7 12.24 -8.61 3.29
CA GLN A 7 11.16 -9.58 3.08
C GLN A 7 9.92 -9.27 3.96
N ASN A 8 10.13 -8.72 5.16
CA ASN A 8 9.06 -8.31 6.05
C ASN A 8 8.27 -7.12 5.49
N ASP A 9 8.97 -6.14 4.90
CA ASP A 9 8.33 -4.97 4.28
C ASP A 9 7.53 -5.38 3.04
N VAL A 10 8.05 -6.33 2.24
CA VAL A 10 7.30 -6.92 1.12
C VAL A 10 6.02 -7.61 1.60
N LEU A 11 6.09 -8.39 2.68
CA LEU A 11 4.90 -9.05 3.24
C LEU A 11 3.88 -8.02 3.77
N ALA A 12 4.34 -6.97 4.45
CA ALA A 12 3.49 -5.90 4.94
C ALA A 12 2.79 -5.15 3.79
N LEU A 13 3.55 -4.74 2.77
CA LEU A 13 3.01 -4.08 1.57
C LEU A 13 1.99 -4.96 0.86
N ARG A 14 2.26 -6.26 0.72
CA ARG A 14 1.29 -7.21 0.14
C ARG A 14 -0.01 -7.27 0.93
N ALA A 15 0.07 -7.33 2.25
CA ALA A 15 -1.12 -7.33 3.10
C ALA A 15 -1.94 -6.03 2.96
N ILE A 16 -1.26 -4.88 2.91
CA ILE A 16 -1.89 -3.57 2.71
C ILE A 16 -2.57 -3.47 1.34
N LEU A 17 -1.91 -3.95 0.28
CA LEU A 17 -2.49 -3.99 -1.06
C LEU A 17 -3.69 -4.96 -1.15
N GLN A 18 -3.61 -6.14 -0.53
CA GLN A 18 -4.75 -7.05 -0.47
C GLN A 18 -5.94 -6.43 0.27
N PHE A 19 -5.69 -5.75 1.38
CA PHE A 19 -6.70 -4.96 2.09
C PHE A 19 -7.32 -3.88 1.19
N TYR A 20 -6.50 -3.14 0.45
CA TYR A 20 -6.98 -2.11 -0.46
C TYR A 20 -7.85 -2.68 -1.59
N GLY A 21 -7.50 -3.84 -2.14
CA GLY A 21 -8.36 -4.54 -3.10
C GLY A 21 -9.74 -4.90 -2.54
N ALA A 22 -9.79 -5.39 -1.30
CA ALA A 22 -11.06 -5.63 -0.61
C ALA A 22 -11.85 -4.33 -0.36
N TYR A 23 -11.16 -3.25 0.01
CA TYR A 23 -11.75 -1.92 0.18
C TYR A 23 -12.37 -1.40 -1.13
N LEU A 24 -11.67 -1.52 -2.26
CA LEU A 24 -12.17 -1.09 -3.58
C LEU A 24 -13.45 -1.82 -4.00
N MET A 25 -13.56 -3.10 -3.64
CA MET A 25 -14.75 -3.91 -3.95
C MET A 25 -15.97 -3.53 -3.09
N GLN A 26 -15.75 -3.09 -1.85
CA GLN A 26 -16.81 -2.74 -0.90
C GLN A 26 -17.29 -1.29 -1.03
N ASN A 27 -16.45 -0.38 -1.55
CA ASN A 27 -16.78 1.04 -1.65
C ASN A 27 -17.38 1.41 -3.01
N LYS A 28 -18.25 2.42 -3.00
CA LYS A 28 -18.90 2.96 -4.20
C LYS A 28 -17.90 3.79 -5.02
N MET A 29 -17.12 3.12 -5.87
CA MET A 29 -16.27 3.75 -6.88
C MET A 29 -16.84 3.59 -8.29
N PRO A 30 -16.56 4.54 -9.22
CA PRO A 30 -16.87 4.35 -10.64
C PRO A 30 -16.25 3.06 -11.17
N SER A 31 -17.03 2.27 -11.91
CA SER A 31 -16.63 0.92 -12.35
C SER A 31 -15.32 0.93 -13.14
N ALA A 32 -15.14 1.88 -14.06
CA ALA A 32 -13.93 1.99 -14.89
C ALA A 32 -12.68 2.25 -14.04
N LYS A 33 -12.75 3.20 -13.10
CA LYS A 33 -11.64 3.50 -12.18
C LYS A 33 -11.32 2.31 -11.29
N ARG A 34 -12.34 1.67 -10.71
CA ARG A 34 -12.16 0.47 -9.88
C ARG A 34 -11.48 -0.66 -10.65
N SER A 35 -11.90 -0.92 -11.90
CA SER A 35 -11.28 -1.97 -12.71
C SER A 35 -9.81 -1.67 -13.03
N ALA A 36 -9.48 -0.41 -13.37
CA ALA A 36 -8.10 0.00 -13.61
C ALA A 36 -7.23 -0.16 -12.35
N ASP A 37 -7.71 0.35 -11.20
CA ASP A 37 -7.00 0.25 -9.92
C ASP A 37 -6.83 -1.21 -9.48
N MET A 38 -7.83 -2.07 -9.70
CA MET A 38 -7.75 -3.50 -9.40
C MET A 38 -6.73 -4.24 -10.29
N LEU A 39 -6.63 -3.88 -11.57
CA LEU A 39 -5.64 -4.47 -12.47
C LEU A 39 -4.22 -4.04 -12.07
N MET A 40 -4.03 -2.74 -11.78
CA MET A 40 -2.76 -2.20 -11.27
C MET A 40 -2.33 -2.89 -9.98
N LEU A 41 -3.29 -3.13 -9.07
CA LEU A 41 -3.07 -3.83 -7.81
C LEU A 41 -2.62 -5.27 -8.01
N GLN A 42 -3.20 -6.00 -8.98
CA GLN A 42 -2.75 -7.35 -9.32
C GLN A 42 -1.32 -7.36 -9.88
N VAL A 43 -0.97 -6.39 -10.73
CA VAL A 43 0.38 -6.24 -11.28
C VAL A 43 1.39 -5.96 -10.16
N LEU A 44 1.07 -5.03 -9.26
CA LEU A 44 1.91 -4.71 -8.09
C LEU A 44 2.11 -5.91 -7.17
N LEU A 45 1.05 -6.65 -6.84
CA LEU A 45 1.14 -7.87 -6.03
C LEU A 45 2.02 -8.94 -6.70
N PHE A 46 1.94 -9.07 -8.02
CA PHE A 46 2.79 -9.96 -8.78
C PHE A 46 4.26 -9.51 -8.75
N LYS A 47 4.54 -8.23 -9.02
CA LYS A 47 5.90 -7.64 -8.97
C LYS A 47 6.54 -7.84 -7.60
N LEU A 48 5.82 -7.54 -6.52
CA LEU A 48 6.28 -7.72 -5.14
C LEU A 48 6.52 -9.19 -4.76
N SER A 49 5.90 -10.14 -5.48
CA SER A 49 6.11 -11.57 -5.22
C SER A 49 7.36 -12.13 -5.90
N TYR A 50 7.91 -11.44 -6.90
CA TYR A 50 9.00 -11.95 -7.75
C TYR A 50 10.26 -11.08 -7.77
N ALA A 51 10.18 -9.80 -7.41
CA ALA A 51 11.33 -8.89 -7.47
C ALA A 51 11.73 -8.39 -6.07
N SER A 52 13.01 -8.58 -5.73
CA SER A 52 13.67 -7.96 -4.56
C SER A 52 13.97 -6.46 -4.75
N SER A 53 13.82 -5.97 -5.99
CA SER A 53 13.86 -4.55 -6.37
C SER A 53 12.95 -4.37 -7.58
N ALA A 54 11.66 -4.15 -7.37
CA ALA A 54 10.77 -3.81 -8.47
C ALA A 54 11.01 -2.36 -8.87
N ASP A 55 11.35 -2.11 -10.13
CA ASP A 55 11.20 -0.79 -10.72
C ASP A 55 9.69 -0.48 -10.73
N LEU A 56 9.28 0.37 -9.80
CA LEU A 56 7.91 0.82 -9.67
C LEU A 56 7.67 2.00 -10.62
N LEU A 57 6.61 1.90 -11.40
CA LEU A 57 6.11 3.02 -12.19
C LEU A 57 5.51 4.08 -11.26
N VAL A 58 5.43 5.33 -11.73
CA VAL A 58 4.85 6.44 -10.96
C VAL A 58 3.41 6.13 -10.56
N GLU A 59 2.62 5.57 -11.48
CA GLU A 59 1.23 5.20 -11.23
C GLU A 59 1.09 4.07 -10.19
N GLU A 60 2.07 3.18 -10.13
CA GLU A 60 2.12 2.09 -9.14
C GLU A 60 2.46 2.64 -7.74
N LEU A 61 3.39 3.61 -7.67
CA LEU A 61 3.69 4.34 -6.44
C LEU A 61 2.48 5.11 -5.92
N GLU A 62 1.76 5.81 -6.80
CA GLU A 62 0.54 6.54 -6.41
C GLU A 62 -0.55 5.58 -5.89
N LEU A 63 -0.72 4.41 -6.51
CA LEU A 63 -1.63 3.38 -6.01
C LEU A 63 -1.20 2.86 -4.62
N MET A 64 0.09 2.64 -4.40
CA MET A 64 0.63 2.25 -3.10
C MET A 64 0.38 3.31 -2.02
N LYS A 65 0.61 4.60 -2.34
CA LYS A 65 0.33 5.72 -1.42
C LYS A 65 -1.15 5.79 -1.07
N ALA A 66 -2.04 5.60 -2.05
CA ALA A 66 -3.48 5.54 -1.83
C ALA A 66 -3.87 4.36 -0.93
N ALA A 67 -3.32 3.17 -1.18
CA ALA A 67 -3.54 1.98 -0.36
C ALA A 67 -3.11 2.19 1.10
N LEU A 68 -1.91 2.73 1.31
CA LEU A 68 -1.37 3.05 2.64
C LEU A 68 -2.25 4.08 3.37
N SER A 69 -2.64 5.16 2.69
CA SER A 69 -3.48 6.19 3.28
C SER A 69 -4.85 5.65 3.70
N VAL A 70 -5.46 4.80 2.87
CA VAL A 70 -6.74 4.13 3.21
C VAL A 70 -6.55 3.15 4.37
N PHE A 71 -5.44 2.41 4.41
CA PHE A 71 -5.13 1.50 5.51
C PHE A 71 -4.98 2.24 6.85
N ILE A 72 -4.17 3.31 6.89
CA ILE A 72 -3.97 4.16 8.08
C ILE A 72 -5.31 4.71 8.56
N SER A 73 -6.11 5.27 7.64
CA SER A 73 -7.43 5.82 7.95
C SER A 73 -8.38 4.77 8.54
N GLU A 74 -8.44 3.58 7.95
CA GLU A 74 -9.36 2.53 8.39
C GLU A 74 -8.91 1.85 9.68
N VAL A 75 -7.60 1.67 9.89
CA VAL A 75 -7.05 1.20 11.17
C VAL A 75 -7.37 2.20 12.28
N GLY A 76 -7.12 3.49 12.06
CA GLY A 76 -7.39 4.55 13.04
C GLY A 76 -8.89 4.67 13.37
N ARG A 77 -9.76 4.44 12.38
CA ARG A 77 -11.21 4.54 12.56
C ARG A 77 -11.86 3.29 13.15
N ARG A 78 -11.45 2.09 12.74
CA ARG A 78 -12.16 0.84 13.06
C ARG A 78 -11.53 0.04 14.20
N ILE A 79 -10.23 0.20 14.47
CA ILE A 79 -9.54 -0.56 15.51
C ILE A 79 -9.52 0.26 16.82
N PRO A 80 -10.02 -0.29 17.94
CA PRO A 80 -9.95 0.37 19.24
C PRO A 80 -8.52 0.71 19.65
N GLY A 81 -8.38 1.77 20.43
CA GLY A 81 -7.08 2.23 20.95
C GLY A 81 -6.31 1.14 21.69
N SER A 82 -5.10 0.86 21.23
CA SER A 82 -4.20 -0.10 21.84
C SER A 82 -2.76 0.16 21.39
N LYS A 83 -1.77 -0.25 22.21
CA LYS A 83 -0.35 -0.15 21.84
C LYS A 83 -0.02 -0.83 20.52
N GLY A 84 -0.69 -1.95 20.22
CA GLY A 84 -0.53 -2.66 18.95
C GLY A 84 -1.07 -1.86 17.77
N ARG A 85 -2.25 -1.23 17.91
CA ARG A 85 -2.79 -0.32 16.89
C ARG A 85 -1.85 0.84 16.64
N ASP A 86 -1.39 1.50 17.71
CA ASP A 86 -0.58 2.71 17.59
C ASP A 86 0.77 2.40 16.93
N GLY A 87 1.40 1.27 17.25
CA GLY A 87 2.63 0.82 16.55
C GLY A 87 2.41 0.48 15.07
N VAL A 88 1.26 -0.08 14.70
CA VAL A 88 0.91 -0.33 13.28
C VAL A 88 0.72 0.99 12.53
N LEU A 89 0.05 1.97 13.14
CA LEU A 89 -0.15 3.29 12.55
C LEU A 89 1.19 4.01 12.34
N GLU A 90 2.03 4.07 13.38
CA GLU A 90 3.35 4.70 13.32
C GLU A 90 4.22 4.08 12.21
N SER A 91 4.30 2.75 12.15
CA SER A 91 5.08 2.05 11.12
C SER A 91 4.55 2.33 9.72
N SER A 92 3.22 2.40 9.56
CA SER A 92 2.58 2.66 8.27
C SER A 92 2.78 4.12 7.81
N GLU A 93 2.72 5.07 8.74
CA GLU A 93 2.99 6.49 8.49
C GLU A 93 4.45 6.73 8.11
N GLN A 94 5.39 6.08 8.81
CA GLN A 94 6.82 6.12 8.45
C GLN A 94 7.08 5.57 7.05
N LEU A 95 6.45 4.44 6.70
CA LEU A 95 6.55 3.87 5.36
C LEU A 95 5.97 4.80 4.29
N LEU A 96 4.85 5.46 4.57
CA LEU A 96 4.27 6.45 3.66
C LEU A 96 5.18 7.67 3.48
N SER A 97 5.78 8.19 4.57
CA SER A 97 6.75 9.30 4.49
C SER A 97 7.96 8.91 3.66
N TYR A 98 8.50 7.71 3.91
CA TYR A 98 9.64 7.18 3.16
C TYR A 98 9.35 7.09 1.65
N ILE A 99 8.16 6.59 1.27
CA ILE A 99 7.72 6.52 -0.14
C ILE A 99 7.52 7.93 -0.73
N ASN A 100 7.07 8.90 0.05
CA ASN A 100 6.92 10.27 -0.44
C ASN A 100 8.28 10.94 -0.68
N GLU A 101 9.22 10.79 0.26
CA GLU A 101 10.54 11.44 0.22
C GLU A 101 11.50 10.78 -0.78
N SER A 102 11.46 9.45 -0.91
CA SER A 102 12.38 8.71 -1.78
C SER A 102 12.04 8.83 -3.27
N PHE A 103 10.82 9.28 -3.60
CA PHE A 103 10.30 9.30 -4.97
C PHE A 103 9.76 10.68 -5.39
N THR A 104 10.01 11.74 -4.61
CA THR A 104 9.90 13.12 -5.09
C THR A 104 10.97 13.39 -6.16
N VAL A 105 10.56 13.32 -7.43
CA VAL A 105 11.32 13.83 -8.58
C VAL A 105 10.86 15.26 -8.87
#